data_AF-A0A8S4PIR8-F1
#
_entry.id   AF-A0A8S4PIR8-F1
#
_cell.length_a   1.000
_cell.length_b   1.000
_cell.length_c   1.000
_cell.angle_alpha   90.00
_cell.angle_beta   90.00
_cell.angle_gamma   90.00
#
_symmetry.space_group_name_H-M   'P 1'
#
loop_
_entity.id
_entity.type
_entity.pdbx_description
1 polymer ?
#
loop_
_entity_poly.entity_id
_entity_poly.type
_entity_poly.pdbx_seq_one_letter_code
_entity_poly.pdbx_strand_id
1 'polypeptide(L)'
;SQKNEDGSTSVVLAPSDKKKKVWSFAEWQSAFYVFMTVFVPNHADQALKLFKYGAYILSLSLSQGADWAKYDDNFRRNKKFGLDCAVPYNELNYWQPFY
;
A
#
# COMPACT_ATOMS: atom_id res chain seq x y z
N SER A 1 2.04 29.44 16.37
CA SER A 1 2.89 28.87 17.43
C SER A 1 2.73 29.68 18.68
N GLN A 2 2.12 29.10 19.71
CA GLN A 2 2.02 29.75 21.03
C GLN A 2 3.19 29.23 21.87
N LYS A 3 4.06 30.14 22.33
CA LYS A 3 5.15 29.82 23.26
C LYS A 3 4.62 29.97 24.68
N ASN A 4 4.79 28.93 25.49
CA ASN A 4 4.67 29.01 26.93
C ASN A 4 6.07 29.24 27.53
N GLU A 5 6.13 29.93 28.67
CA GLU A 5 7.33 30.53 29.26
C GLU A 5 8.33 29.53 29.92
N ASP A 6 8.11 28.23 29.82
CA ASP A 6 8.99 27.19 30.38
C ASP A 6 9.87 26.46 29.34
N GLY A 7 9.84 26.88 28.07
CA GLY A 7 10.60 26.25 27.00
C GLY A 7 10.12 24.84 26.63
N SER A 8 9.03 24.36 27.23
CA SER A 8 8.47 23.05 26.90
C SER A 8 7.62 23.17 25.65
N THR A 9 8.11 22.59 24.55
CA THR A 9 7.37 22.54 23.29
C THR A 9 6.34 21.41 23.37
N SER A 10 5.12 21.74 23.79
CA SER A 10 4.01 20.78 23.76
C SER A 10 3.60 20.50 22.32
N VAL A 11 3.92 19.30 21.83
CA VAL A 11 3.48 18.80 20.54
C VAL A 11 2.08 18.20 20.72
N VAL A 12 1.06 19.02 20.46
CA VAL A 12 -0.33 18.53 20.39
C VAL A 12 -0.52 17.86 19.04
N LEU A 13 -0.65 16.54 19.05
CA LEU A 13 -1.01 15.75 17.88
C LEU A 13 -2.50 15.95 17.59
N ALA A 14 -2.81 16.91 16.71
CA ALA A 14 -4.17 17.04 16.18
C ALA A 14 -4.48 15.86 15.24
N PRO A 15 -5.69 15.29 15.28
CA PRO A 15 -6.16 14.39 14.23
C PRO A 15 -6.04 15.11 12.91
N SER A 16 -5.20 14.60 12.03
CA SER A 16 -5.02 15.21 10.74
C SER A 16 -6.14 14.71 9.84
N ASP A 17 -7.04 15.62 9.44
CA ASP A 17 -8.02 15.42 8.37
C ASP A 17 -7.33 15.30 7.01
N LYS A 18 -6.28 14.48 6.91
CA LYS A 18 -5.61 14.19 5.65
C LYS A 18 -6.65 13.47 4.81
N LYS A 19 -7.30 14.20 3.91
CA LYS A 19 -7.99 13.65 2.75
C LYS A 19 -7.14 12.50 2.27
N LYS A 20 -7.67 11.27 2.30
CA LYS A 20 -6.97 10.08 1.80
C LYS A 20 -6.35 10.49 0.48
N LYS A 21 -5.02 10.51 0.40
CA LYS A 21 -4.32 10.96 -0.79
C LYS A 21 -4.74 9.98 -1.88
N VAL A 22 -5.63 10.41 -2.78
CA VAL A 22 -6.03 9.61 -3.93
C VAL A 22 -4.82 9.65 -4.85
N TRP A 23 -4.07 8.56 -4.91
CA TRP A 23 -2.97 8.45 -5.84
C TRP A 23 -3.58 8.08 -7.19
N SER A 24 -3.19 8.77 -8.26
CA SER A 24 -3.40 8.24 -9.59
C SER A 24 -2.63 6.93 -9.73
N PHE A 25 -3.10 6.03 -10.59
CA PHE A 25 -2.39 4.78 -10.84
C PHE A 25 -0.95 5.02 -11.32
N ALA A 26 -0.72 6.08 -12.11
CA ALA A 26 0.61 6.46 -12.58
C ALA A 26 1.56 6.85 -11.43
N GLU A 27 1.08 7.62 -10.45
CA GLU A 27 1.86 7.97 -9.25
C GLU A 27 2.16 6.72 -8.41
N TRP A 28 1.17 5.83 -8.25
CA TRP A 28 1.36 4.56 -7.58
C TRP A 28 2.40 3.68 -8.27
N GLN A 29 2.32 3.54 -9.59
CA GLN A 29 3.25 2.71 -10.36
C GLN A 29 4.68 3.24 -10.27
N SER A 30 4.86 4.56 -10.39
CA SER A 30 6.18 5.20 -10.24
C SER A 30 6.78 4.92 -8.86
N ALA A 31 6.01 5.14 -7.80
CA ALA A 31 6.44 4.88 -6.44
C ALA A 31 6.71 3.38 -6.18
N PHE A 32 5.90 2.49 -6.78
CA PHE A 32 6.09 1.05 -6.68
C PHE A 32 7.41 0.60 -7.30
N TYR A 33 7.78 1.14 -8.48
CA TYR A 33 9.06 0.84 -9.09
C TYR A 33 10.24 1.36 -8.27
N VAL A 34 10.17 2.57 -7.72
CA VAL A 34 11.19 3.09 -6.79
C VAL A 34 11.31 2.21 -5.55
N PHE A 35 10.20 1.71 -5.02
CA PHE A 35 10.23 0.75 -3.91
C PHE A 35 10.95 -0.54 -4.32
N MET A 36 10.64 -1.10 -5.50
CA MET A 36 11.26 -2.33 -5.97
C MET A 36 12.78 -2.19 -6.16
N THR A 37 13.26 -1.06 -6.68
CA THR A 37 14.71 -0.86 -6.88
C THR A 37 15.50 -0.85 -5.57
N VAL A 38 14.88 -0.44 -4.46
CA VAL A 38 15.50 -0.44 -3.12
C VAL A 38 15.30 -1.78 -2.40
N PHE A 39 14.12 -2.39 -2.53
CA PHE A 39 13.74 -3.58 -1.77
C PHE A 39 14.32 -4.88 -2.36
N VAL A 40 14.24 -5.05 -3.69
CA VAL A 40 14.62 -6.31 -4.36
C VAL A 40 16.09 -6.69 -4.15
N PRO A 41 17.09 -5.78 -4.16
CA PRO A 41 18.48 -6.15 -3.93
C PRO A 41 18.73 -6.87 -2.59
N ASN A 42 17.94 -6.57 -1.56
CA ASN A 42 18.07 -7.18 -0.23
C ASN A 42 17.08 -8.35 0.01
N HIS A 43 16.13 -8.55 -0.90
CA HIS A 43 15.03 -9.52 -0.78
C HIS A 43 14.74 -10.17 -2.15
N ALA A 44 15.78 -10.70 -2.79
CA ALA A 44 15.70 -11.25 -4.14
C ALA A 44 14.67 -12.40 -4.26
N ASP A 45 14.49 -13.17 -3.18
CA ASP A 45 13.48 -14.23 -3.05
C ASP A 45 12.03 -13.72 -3.17
N GLN A 46 11.80 -12.44 -2.86
CA GLN A 46 10.48 -11.79 -2.96
C GLN A 46 10.28 -11.09 -4.30
N ALA A 47 11.29 -10.97 -5.16
CA ALA A 47 11.23 -10.19 -6.40
C ALA A 47 10.08 -10.66 -7.31
N LEU A 48 9.99 -11.96 -7.57
CA LEU A 48 8.94 -12.53 -8.42
C LEU A 48 7.53 -12.31 -7.84
N LYS A 49 7.38 -12.40 -6.51
CA LYS A 49 6.11 -12.14 -5.82
C LYS A 49 5.69 -10.67 -5.98
N LEU A 50 6.64 -9.75 -5.88
CA LEU A 50 6.41 -8.32 -6.10
C LEU A 50 6.05 -8.00 -7.56
N PHE A 51 6.72 -8.61 -8.53
CA PHE A 51 6.34 -8.44 -9.94
C PHE A 51 4.91 -8.93 -10.22
N LYS A 52 4.53 -10.10 -9.68
CA LYS A 52 3.15 -10.62 -9.79
C LYS A 52 2.15 -9.69 -9.13
N TYR A 53 2.48 -9.16 -7.96
CA TYR A 53 1.66 -8.16 -7.27
C TYR A 53 1.44 -6.91 -8.13
N GLY A 54 2.51 -6.34 -8.69
CA GLY A 54 2.42 -5.16 -9.55
C GLY A 54 1.56 -5.39 -10.80
N ALA A 55 1.73 -6.53 -11.46
CA ALA A 55 0.91 -6.92 -12.61
C ALA A 55 -0.58 -7.08 -12.24
N TYR A 56 -0.87 -7.61 -11.05
CA TYR A 56 -2.24 -7.74 -10.58
C TYR A 56 -2.90 -6.37 -10.29
N ILE A 57 -2.19 -5.46 -9.61
CA ILE A 57 -2.68 -4.08 -9.38
C ILE A 57 -2.96 -3.36 -10.71
N LEU A 58 -2.08 -3.53 -11.72
CA LEU A 58 -2.32 -3.03 -13.07
C LEU A 58 -3.61 -3.61 -13.67
N SER A 59 -3.81 -4.93 -13.56
CA SER A 59 -5.03 -5.56 -14.07
C SER A 59 -6.30 -5.02 -13.39
N LEU A 60 -6.26 -4.78 -12.08
CA LEU A 60 -7.35 -4.16 -11.34
C LEU A 60 -7.59 -2.71 -11.78
N SER A 61 -6.53 -1.94 -12.03
CA SER A 61 -6.67 -0.56 -12.52
C SER A 61 -7.30 -0.46 -13.90
N LEU A 62 -7.19 -1.50 -14.73
CA LEU A 62 -7.79 -1.55 -16.06
C LEU A 62 -9.21 -2.14 -16.05
N SER A 63 -9.61 -2.81 -14.97
CA SER A 63 -10.92 -3.41 -14.82
C SER A 63 -11.97 -2.38 -14.38
N GLN A 64 -13.12 -2.34 -15.05
CA GLN A 64 -14.20 -1.42 -14.68
C GLN A 64 -14.83 -1.86 -13.35
N GLY A 65 -14.86 -0.94 -12.36
CA GLY A 65 -15.48 -1.17 -11.05
C GLY A 65 -14.56 -1.82 -10.00
N ALA A 66 -13.31 -2.15 -10.34
CA ALA A 66 -12.34 -2.66 -9.37
C ALA A 66 -11.58 -1.51 -8.67
N ASP A 67 -11.57 -1.52 -7.34
CA ASP A 67 -10.83 -0.55 -6.53
C ASP A 67 -9.42 -1.08 -6.21
N TRP A 68 -8.51 -0.88 -7.17
CA TRP A 68 -7.11 -1.25 -7.03
C TRP A 68 -6.43 -0.56 -5.83
N ALA A 69 -6.84 0.66 -5.49
CA ALA A 69 -6.26 1.43 -4.40
C ALA A 69 -6.64 0.83 -3.04
N LYS A 70 -7.91 0.41 -2.87
CA LYS A 70 -8.36 -0.32 -1.69
C LYS A 70 -7.65 -1.66 -1.53
N TYR A 71 -7.39 -2.36 -2.63
CA TYR A 71 -6.63 -3.61 -2.60
C TYR A 71 -5.17 -3.38 -2.17
N ASP A 72 -4.46 -2.41 -2.76
CA ASP A 72 -3.07 -2.07 -2.37
C ASP A 72 -2.98 -1.68 -0.89
N ASP A 73 -3.93 -0.88 -0.41
CA ASP A 73 -4.04 -0.47 0.99
C ASP A 73 -4.20 -1.68 1.93
N ASN A 74 -5.05 -2.63 1.59
CA ASN A 74 -5.26 -3.86 2.36
C ASN A 74 -3.98 -4.71 2.36
N PHE A 75 -3.36 -4.90 1.20
CA PHE A 75 -2.14 -5.68 1.06
C PHE A 75 -1.01 -5.12 1.94
N ARG A 76 -0.79 -3.81 1.92
CA ARG A 76 0.23 -3.14 2.74
C ARG A 76 -0.06 -3.25 4.23
N ARG A 77 -1.33 -3.15 4.65
CA ARG A 77 -1.73 -3.35 6.05
C ARG A 77 -1.43 -4.78 6.49
N ASN A 78 -1.85 -5.78 5.73
CA ASN A 78 -1.64 -7.19 6.08
C ASN A 78 -0.15 -7.52 6.21
N LYS A 79 0.68 -7.05 5.26
CA LYS A 79 2.14 -7.20 5.33
C LYS A 79 2.75 -6.50 6.56
N LYS A 80 2.26 -5.31 6.93
CA LYS A 80 2.74 -4.58 8.11
C LYS A 80 2.41 -5.29 9.43
N PHE A 81 1.28 -6.00 9.50
CA PHE A 81 0.86 -6.71 10.71
C PHE A 81 1.37 -8.14 10.81
N GLY A 82 2.26 -8.58 9.91
CA GLY A 82 2.76 -9.96 9.91
C GLY A 82 1.67 -11.00 9.69
N LEU A 83 0.51 -10.57 9.18
CA LEU A 83 -0.50 -11.45 8.61
C LEU A 83 0.05 -11.89 7.25
N ASP A 84 1.03 -12.79 7.28
CA ASP A 84 1.36 -13.67 6.16
C ASP A 84 0.18 -14.63 5.98
N CYS A 85 -0.99 -14.09 5.65
CA CYS A 85 -2.04 -14.90 5.08
C CYS A 85 -1.52 -15.30 3.70
N ALA A 86 -0.93 -16.49 3.67
CA ALA A 86 -0.66 -17.29 2.50
C ALA A 86 -1.96 -17.41 1.69
N VAL A 87 -2.29 -16.39 0.91
CA VAL A 87 -3.10 -16.57 -0.28
C VAL A 87 -2.06 -16.88 -1.34
N PRO A 88 -1.85 -18.17 -1.69
CA PRO A 88 -0.92 -18.49 -2.74
C PRO A 88 -1.38 -17.74 -3.99
N TYR A 89 -0.42 -17.10 -4.67
CA TYR A 89 -0.67 -16.25 -5.84
C TYR A 89 -1.43 -16.96 -7.00
N ASN A 90 -1.70 -18.27 -6.89
CA ASN A 90 -2.49 -19.08 -7.82
C ASN A 90 -3.95 -19.34 -7.37
N GLU A 91 -4.36 -18.93 -6.17
CA GLU A 91 -5.74 -19.11 -5.65
C GLU A 91 -6.52 -17.78 -5.57
N LEU A 92 -6.34 -16.91 -6.56
CA LEU A 92 -7.16 -15.70 -6.74
C LEU A 92 -8.61 -15.99 -7.17
N ASN A 93 -9.12 -17.21 -6.95
CA ASN A 93 -10.55 -17.55 -7.13
C ASN A 93 -11.40 -17.29 -5.88
N TYR A 94 -10.81 -16.87 -4.75
CA TYR A 94 -11.54 -16.71 -3.47
C TYR A 94 -11.52 -15.29 -2.87
N TRP A 95 -11.27 -14.25 -3.67
CA TRP A 95 -11.76 -12.91 -3.33
C TRP A 95 -13.08 -12.67 -4.06
N GLN A 96 -14.10 -13.42 -3.64
CA GLN A 96 -15.48 -13.12 -4.02
C GLN A 96 -15.78 -11.67 -3.60
N PRO A 97 -16.36 -10.83 -4.47
CA PRO A 97 -16.93 -9.58 -4.04
C PRO A 97 -18.03 -9.95 -3.04
N PHE A 98 -17.97 -9.40 -1.83
CA PHE A 98 -19.15 -9.35 -0.99
C PHE A 98 -20.19 -8.55 -1.80
N TYR A 99 -21.19 -9.26 -2.33
CA TYR A 99 -22.44 -8.68 -2.81
C TYR A 99 -23.16 -7.99 -1.66
#